data_AF-A0A3D4QUH8-F1
#
_entry.id   AF-A0A3D4QUH8-F1
#
_cell.length_a   1.000
_cell.length_b   1.000
_cell.length_c   1.000
_cell.angle_alpha   90.00
_cell.angle_beta   90.00
_cell.angle_gamma   90.00
#
_symmetry.space_group_name_H-M   'P 1'
#
loop_
_entity.id
_entity.type
_entity.pdbx_description
1 polymer ?
#
loop_
_entity_poly.entity_id
_entity_poly.type
_entity_poly.pdbx_seq_one_letter_code
_entity_poly.pdbx_strand_id
1 'polypeptide(L)'
;MKQVYVVLSATPTKIGRMIRLFTRSSFNHASISLTEDLSEMYSFARYRAHNALTGGFVQEFPQRLTLGKDTDVQIKVYEIPVSEEQYRKISEFVAEVRDDDEQCIYNSLAVLGHPFGLGSHTYKADVCTSFVVKALMHGGINLLESMLDPMSPNEIDELLSPYLYYHGSLQEYHPAPAYNEALVEYFFSRVSPFQEAVQAAAHFGMLISRVSRHRRYK
;
A
#
# COMPACT_ATOMS: atom_id res chain seq x y z
N MET A 1 -1.84 -18.39 -18.76
CA MET A 1 -2.23 -16.98 -18.56
C MET A 1 -2.53 -16.85 -17.10
N LYS A 2 -1.82 -15.95 -16.44
CA LYS A 2 -1.95 -15.67 -15.01
C LYS A 2 -2.70 -14.36 -14.82
N GLN A 3 -3.11 -14.12 -13.59
CA GLN A 3 -3.81 -12.91 -13.19
C GLN A 3 -3.04 -12.30 -12.02
N VAL A 4 -2.99 -10.98 -11.99
CA VAL A 4 -2.66 -10.21 -10.78
C VAL A 4 -3.81 -9.28 -10.49
N TYR A 5 -4.00 -8.97 -9.22
CA TYR A 5 -5.15 -8.22 -8.75
C TYR A 5 -4.69 -6.91 -8.13
N VAL A 6 -5.24 -5.79 -8.56
CA VAL A 6 -5.07 -4.51 -7.85
C VAL A 6 -6.31 -4.26 -7.02
N VAL A 7 -6.13 -3.92 -5.75
CA VAL A 7 -7.23 -3.66 -4.82
C VAL A 7 -7.15 -2.22 -4.35
N LEU A 8 -8.16 -1.42 -4.68
CA LEU A 8 -8.39 -0.11 -4.06
C LEU A 8 -9.36 -0.27 -2.92
N SER A 9 -9.05 0.29 -1.74
CA SER A 9 -9.86 0.15 -0.54
C SER A 9 -10.13 1.47 0.18
N ALA A 10 -11.32 1.58 0.75
CA ALA A 10 -11.80 2.77 1.46
C ALA A 10 -11.59 2.65 2.98
N THR A 11 -10.35 2.44 3.43
CA THR A 11 -10.07 2.16 4.86
C THR A 11 -10.65 3.23 5.81
N PRO A 12 -11.19 2.85 6.98
CA PRO A 12 -11.96 3.74 7.86
C PRO A 12 -11.07 4.55 8.81
N THR A 13 -10.10 5.28 8.25
CA THR A 13 -9.04 5.95 9.01
C THR A 13 -9.10 7.47 8.90
N LYS A 14 -8.59 8.20 9.90
CA LYS A 14 -8.58 9.68 9.85
C LYS A 14 -7.76 10.19 8.65
N ILE A 15 -6.56 9.64 8.45
CA ILE A 15 -5.72 9.94 7.27
C ILE A 15 -6.44 9.53 5.98
N GLY A 16 -7.08 8.35 5.97
CA GLY A 16 -7.82 7.88 4.81
C GLY A 16 -9.02 8.77 4.44
N ARG A 17 -9.72 9.35 5.42
CA ARG A 17 -10.77 10.36 5.17
C ARG A 17 -10.20 11.62 4.54
N MET A 18 -9.05 12.08 5.03
CA MET A 18 -8.33 13.24 4.50
C MET A 18 -7.87 13.01 3.06
N ILE A 19 -7.27 11.86 2.76
CA ILE A 19 -6.83 11.49 1.40
C ILE A 19 -8.00 11.51 0.42
N ARG A 20 -9.14 10.88 0.77
CA ARG A 20 -10.33 10.89 -0.09
C ARG A 20 -10.85 12.29 -0.37
N LEU A 21 -10.83 13.17 0.64
CA LEU A 21 -11.26 14.55 0.48
C LEU A 21 -10.35 15.32 -0.49
N PHE A 22 -9.03 15.20 -0.36
CA PHE A 22 -8.07 15.92 -1.20
C PHE A 22 -7.98 15.38 -2.63
N THR A 23 -8.03 14.06 -2.79
CA THR A 23 -7.93 13.40 -4.11
C THR A 23 -9.26 13.30 -4.83
N ARG A 24 -10.37 13.65 -4.16
CA ARG A 24 -11.74 13.40 -4.61
C ARG A 24 -12.03 11.92 -4.94
N SER A 25 -11.17 11.00 -4.49
CA SER A 25 -11.33 9.57 -4.66
C SER A 25 -12.26 8.98 -3.60
N SER A 26 -12.99 7.94 -3.95
CA SER A 26 -13.70 7.10 -2.98
C SER A 26 -12.76 6.16 -2.19
N PHE A 27 -11.50 6.02 -2.64
CA PHE A 27 -10.51 5.10 -2.08
C PHE A 27 -9.29 5.86 -1.55
N ASN A 28 -8.59 5.27 -0.57
CA ASN A 28 -7.41 5.91 0.04
C ASN A 28 -6.21 4.97 0.18
N HIS A 29 -6.36 3.73 -0.24
CA HIS A 29 -5.35 2.71 -0.11
C HIS A 29 -5.36 1.82 -1.34
N ALA A 30 -4.18 1.40 -1.76
CA ALA A 30 -3.97 0.51 -2.91
C ALA A 30 -3.14 -0.69 -2.46
N SER A 31 -3.42 -1.85 -3.01
CA SER A 31 -2.67 -3.09 -2.76
C SER A 31 -2.57 -3.89 -4.05
N ILE A 32 -1.56 -4.77 -4.15
CA ILE A 32 -1.45 -5.74 -5.23
C ILE A 32 -1.55 -7.15 -4.64
N SER A 33 -2.29 -8.03 -5.30
CA SER A 33 -2.40 -9.43 -4.92
C SER A 33 -2.01 -10.36 -6.06
N LEU A 34 -1.33 -11.44 -5.68
CA LEU A 34 -0.89 -12.51 -6.58
C LEU A 34 -1.93 -13.64 -6.71
N THR A 35 -3.01 -13.58 -5.92
CA THR A 35 -4.09 -14.57 -5.88
C THR A 35 -5.46 -13.88 -5.93
N GLU A 36 -6.45 -14.55 -6.52
CA GLU A 36 -7.82 -14.04 -6.62
C GLU A 36 -8.45 -13.87 -5.24
N ASP A 37 -8.25 -14.83 -4.35
CA ASP A 37 -8.80 -14.82 -2.99
C ASP A 37 -8.17 -13.77 -2.05
N LEU A 38 -7.22 -12.97 -2.53
CA LEU A 38 -6.46 -11.96 -1.78
C LEU A 38 -5.62 -12.52 -0.62
N SER A 39 -5.36 -13.84 -0.58
CA SER A 39 -4.49 -14.46 0.42
C SER A 39 -3.04 -13.97 0.34
N GLU A 40 -2.56 -13.67 -0.88
CA GLU A 40 -1.24 -13.10 -1.14
C GLU A 40 -1.36 -11.64 -1.59
N MET A 41 -1.89 -10.77 -0.72
CA MET A 41 -2.05 -9.34 -0.97
C MET A 41 -1.00 -8.52 -0.21
N TYR A 42 -0.38 -7.54 -0.87
CA TYR A 42 0.75 -6.78 -0.34
C TYR A 42 0.60 -5.28 -0.58
N SER A 43 1.13 -4.49 0.35
CA SER A 43 1.12 -3.02 0.24
C SER A 43 2.19 -2.36 1.10
N PHE A 44 2.29 -1.02 1.00
CA PHE A 44 2.93 -0.19 2.01
C PHE A 44 1.88 0.43 2.93
N ALA A 45 1.93 0.09 4.22
CA ALA A 45 0.98 0.57 5.21
C ALA A 45 1.55 0.56 6.64
N ARG A 46 0.81 1.16 7.58
CA ARG A 46 1.15 1.22 9.02
C ARG A 46 1.38 -0.15 9.66
N TYR A 47 2.38 -0.32 10.51
CA TYR A 47 2.62 -1.62 11.13
C TYR A 47 1.54 -2.05 12.14
N ARG A 48 0.93 -1.11 12.87
CA ARG A 48 -0.08 -1.40 13.90
C ARG A 48 -1.32 -0.53 13.74
N ALA A 49 -2.49 -1.06 14.11
CA ALA A 49 -3.78 -0.38 13.93
C ALA A 49 -3.83 1.00 14.62
N HIS A 50 -3.21 1.10 15.80
CA HIS A 50 -3.24 2.30 16.64
C HIS A 50 -2.13 3.32 16.31
N ASN A 51 -1.12 2.96 15.51
CA ASN A 51 -0.05 3.86 15.10
C ASN A 51 -0.13 4.13 13.59
N ALA A 52 -0.57 5.33 13.22
CA ALA A 52 -0.74 5.71 11.82
C ALA A 52 0.53 6.25 11.14
N LEU A 53 1.61 6.49 11.90
CA LEU A 53 2.79 7.22 11.43
C LEU A 53 3.97 6.31 11.11
N THR A 54 4.00 5.10 11.65
CA THR A 54 5.07 4.11 11.41
C THR A 54 4.54 2.96 10.56
N GLY A 55 5.27 2.61 9.51
CA GLY A 55 4.86 1.53 8.59
C GLY A 55 5.96 1.13 7.62
N GLY A 56 5.62 0.23 6.72
CA GLY A 56 6.49 -0.23 5.63
C GLY A 56 5.76 -1.26 4.79
N PHE A 57 6.53 -2.12 4.13
CA PHE A 57 6.00 -3.26 3.39
C PHE A 57 5.28 -4.23 4.33
N VAL A 58 4.09 -4.68 3.92
CA VAL A 58 3.25 -5.60 4.69
C VAL A 58 2.49 -6.56 3.78
N GLN A 59 2.16 -7.73 4.32
CA GLN A 59 1.06 -8.54 3.82
C GLN A 59 -0.25 -7.98 4.39
N GLU A 60 -1.20 -7.72 3.51
CA GLU A 60 -2.54 -7.28 3.85
C GLU A 60 -3.45 -8.46 4.13
N PHE A 61 -4.47 -8.21 4.94
CA PHE A 61 -5.52 -9.18 5.25
C PHE A 61 -6.80 -8.43 5.65
N PRO A 62 -7.98 -9.08 5.60
CA PRO A 62 -9.26 -8.37 5.74
C PRO A 62 -9.38 -7.52 7.02
N GLN A 63 -8.96 -8.05 8.17
CA GLN A 63 -9.02 -7.36 9.46
C GLN A 63 -8.14 -6.10 9.49
N ARG A 64 -7.09 -6.05 8.66
CA ARG A 64 -6.19 -4.90 8.55
C ARG A 64 -6.83 -3.75 7.80
N LEU A 65 -7.55 -4.05 6.71
CA LEU A 65 -8.29 -3.06 5.91
C LEU A 65 -9.45 -2.44 6.70
N THR A 66 -10.15 -3.26 7.50
CA THR A 66 -11.28 -2.83 8.36
C THR A 66 -10.83 -2.18 9.67
N LEU A 67 -9.53 -2.27 10.02
CA LEU A 67 -9.01 -1.97 11.35
C LEU A 67 -9.69 -2.77 12.48
N GLY A 68 -10.13 -3.99 12.18
CA GLY A 68 -10.85 -4.85 13.13
C GLY A 68 -12.20 -4.30 13.55
N LYS A 69 -12.77 -3.37 12.77
CA LYS A 69 -14.12 -2.84 13.00
C LYS A 69 -15.14 -3.69 12.24
N ASP A 70 -16.34 -3.78 12.80
CA ASP A 70 -17.49 -4.40 12.15
C ASP A 70 -18.01 -3.60 10.94
N THR A 71 -17.50 -2.37 10.75
CA THR A 71 -17.80 -1.56 9.58
C THR A 71 -17.16 -2.17 8.35
N ASP A 72 -17.99 -2.52 7.39
CA ASP A 72 -17.56 -2.98 6.08
C ASP A 72 -16.71 -1.92 5.35
N VAL A 73 -15.80 -2.39 4.50
CA VAL A 73 -14.90 -1.57 3.69
C VAL A 73 -15.27 -1.78 2.23
N GLN A 74 -15.56 -0.68 1.54
CA GLN A 74 -15.76 -0.71 0.10
C GLN A 74 -14.42 -0.92 -0.61
N ILE A 75 -14.40 -1.83 -1.57
CA ILE A 75 -13.25 -2.16 -2.40
C ILE A 75 -13.61 -2.13 -3.87
N LYS A 76 -12.60 -1.85 -4.69
CA LYS A 76 -12.57 -2.25 -6.10
C LYS A 76 -11.42 -3.22 -6.32
N VAL A 77 -11.70 -4.30 -7.04
CA VAL A 77 -10.70 -5.28 -7.46
C VAL A 77 -10.61 -5.22 -8.98
N TYR A 78 -9.39 -5.05 -9.48
CA TYR A 78 -9.08 -5.09 -10.91
C TYR A 78 -8.30 -6.36 -11.21
N GLU A 79 -8.82 -7.18 -12.12
CA GLU A 79 -8.17 -8.41 -12.57
C GLU A 79 -7.38 -8.12 -13.85
N ILE A 80 -6.05 -8.10 -13.72
CA ILE A 80 -5.16 -7.77 -14.83
C ILE A 80 -4.62 -9.08 -15.42
N PRO A 81 -5.00 -9.46 -16.66
CA PRO A 81 -4.45 -10.63 -17.32
C PRO A 81 -2.98 -10.37 -17.68
N VAL A 82 -2.10 -11.30 -17.30
CA VAL A 82 -0.66 -11.21 -17.53
C VAL A 82 -0.10 -12.50 -18.11
N SER A 83 1.00 -12.38 -18.86
CA SER A 83 1.78 -13.56 -19.24
C SER A 83 2.50 -14.15 -18.03
N GLU A 84 2.91 -15.42 -18.13
CA GLU A 84 3.67 -16.10 -17.06
C GLU A 84 4.94 -15.32 -16.70
N GLU A 85 5.62 -14.74 -17.71
CA GLU A 85 6.83 -13.95 -17.52
C GLU A 85 6.57 -12.64 -16.78
N GLN A 86 5.48 -11.94 -17.09
CA GLN A 86 5.08 -10.72 -16.38
C GLN A 86 4.70 -11.04 -14.93
N TYR A 87 3.93 -12.12 -14.71
CA TYR A 87 3.58 -12.59 -13.37
C TYR A 87 4.82 -12.92 -12.53
N ARG A 88 5.78 -13.64 -13.12
CA ARG A 88 7.06 -13.97 -12.49
C ARG A 88 7.80 -12.70 -12.05
N LYS A 89 7.95 -11.72 -12.94
CA LYS A 89 8.60 -10.44 -12.63
C LYS A 89 7.90 -9.65 -11.51
N ILE A 90 6.58 -9.60 -11.52
CA ILE A 90 5.82 -8.94 -10.45
C ILE A 90 6.04 -9.66 -9.12
N SER A 91 5.99 -10.99 -9.12
CA SER A 91 6.18 -11.81 -7.93
C SER A 91 7.60 -11.67 -7.37
N GLU A 92 8.61 -11.64 -8.25
CA GLU A 92 10.01 -11.39 -7.89
C GLU A 92 10.19 -10.00 -7.28
N PHE A 93 9.62 -8.96 -7.88
CA PHE A 93 9.67 -7.62 -7.30
C PHE A 93 9.04 -7.55 -5.90
N VAL A 94 7.88 -8.20 -5.70
CA VAL A 94 7.24 -8.28 -4.38
C VAL A 94 8.15 -8.99 -3.38
N ALA A 95 8.80 -10.09 -3.77
CA ALA A 95 9.74 -10.82 -2.93
C ALA A 95 11.00 -9.98 -2.61
N GLU A 96 11.57 -9.29 -3.59
CA GLU A 96 12.73 -8.39 -3.39
C GLU A 96 12.43 -7.28 -2.38
N VAL A 97 11.23 -6.68 -2.44
CA VAL A 97 10.83 -5.65 -1.47
C VAL A 97 10.59 -6.24 -0.08
N ARG A 98 10.03 -7.45 -0.01
CA ARG A 98 9.79 -8.17 1.26
C ARG A 98 11.10 -8.56 1.95
N ASP A 99 12.07 -9.03 1.17
CA ASP A 99 13.30 -9.66 1.64
C ASP A 99 14.48 -8.64 1.66
N ASP A 100 14.22 -7.33 1.51
CA ASP A 100 15.23 -6.26 1.55
C ASP A 100 15.80 -6.04 2.97
N ASP A 101 17.11 -6.23 3.13
CA ASP A 101 17.81 -6.14 4.41
C ASP A 101 17.75 -4.76 5.07
N GLU A 102 17.76 -3.67 4.30
CA GLU A 102 17.64 -2.31 4.87
C GLU A 102 16.18 -1.88 5.11
N GLN A 103 15.23 -2.70 4.67
CA GLN A 103 13.80 -2.52 4.70
C GLN A 103 13.30 -1.23 4.02
N CYS A 104 12.36 -1.40 3.10
CA CYS A 104 11.61 -0.26 2.58
C CYS A 104 10.56 0.19 3.62
N ILE A 105 10.59 1.48 3.97
CA ILE A 105 9.72 2.06 5.01
C ILE A 105 8.55 2.83 4.41
N TYR A 106 7.48 3.02 5.18
CA TYR A 106 6.34 3.82 4.75
C TYR A 106 6.70 5.29 4.71
N ASN A 107 6.46 5.93 3.56
CA ASN A 107 6.76 7.34 3.35
C ASN A 107 5.68 8.25 3.95
N SER A 108 5.63 8.30 5.28
CA SER A 108 4.69 9.13 6.04
C SER A 108 4.87 10.63 5.75
N LEU A 109 6.07 11.06 5.35
CA LEU A 109 6.34 12.43 4.91
C LEU A 109 5.59 12.76 3.62
N ALA A 110 5.55 11.85 2.64
CA ALA A 110 4.77 12.06 1.42
C ALA A 110 3.27 12.18 1.74
N VAL A 111 2.73 11.34 2.62
CA VAL A 111 1.29 11.35 2.94
C VAL A 111 0.86 12.60 3.71
N LEU A 112 1.68 13.07 4.65
CA LEU A 112 1.39 14.29 5.42
C LEU A 112 1.79 15.56 4.67
N GLY A 113 2.82 15.48 3.82
CA GLY A 113 3.42 16.58 3.08
C GLY A 113 2.89 16.78 1.67
N HIS A 114 2.01 15.89 1.17
CA HIS A 114 1.42 16.00 -0.17
C HIS A 114 0.77 17.37 -0.45
N PRO A 115 0.00 17.99 0.48
CA PRO A 115 -0.53 19.34 0.26
C PRO A 115 0.53 20.42 0.07
N PHE A 116 1.79 20.13 0.41
CA PHE A 116 2.93 21.04 0.40
C PHE A 116 4.04 20.63 -0.57
N GLY A 117 3.79 19.62 -1.44
CA GLY A 117 4.76 19.14 -2.43
C GLY A 117 6.01 18.48 -1.85
N LEU A 118 5.97 18.01 -0.59
CA LEU A 118 7.11 17.45 0.12
C LEU A 118 7.12 15.91 0.05
N GLY A 119 8.30 15.32 -0.19
CA GLY A 119 8.57 13.91 0.10
C GLY A 119 8.23 12.89 -0.98
N SER A 120 7.85 13.29 -2.20
CA SER A 120 7.43 12.39 -3.30
C SER A 120 8.47 11.33 -3.69
N HIS A 121 9.76 11.61 -3.51
CA HIS A 121 10.84 10.65 -3.76
C HIS A 121 11.80 10.60 -2.56
N THR A 122 11.64 9.56 -1.74
CA THR A 122 12.52 9.28 -0.59
C THR A 122 13.17 7.91 -0.81
N TYR A 123 14.50 7.82 -0.67
CA TYR A 123 15.24 6.57 -0.87
C TYR A 123 14.68 5.45 0.02
N LYS A 124 14.38 4.28 -0.56
CA LYS A 124 13.75 3.13 0.13
C LYS A 124 12.55 3.51 1.00
N ALA A 125 11.73 4.47 0.56
CA ALA A 125 10.48 4.75 1.23
C ALA A 125 9.36 4.97 0.22
N ASP A 126 8.27 4.23 0.39
CA ASP A 126 7.16 4.19 -0.55
C ASP A 126 5.81 4.38 0.15
N VAL A 127 4.84 4.81 -0.65
CA VAL A 127 3.41 4.79 -0.31
C VAL A 127 2.72 3.67 -1.08
N CYS A 128 1.51 3.31 -0.66
CA CYS A 128 0.76 2.20 -1.22
C CYS A 128 0.57 2.28 -2.74
N THR A 129 0.23 3.47 -3.27
CA THR A 129 0.03 3.66 -4.71
C THR A 129 1.34 3.51 -5.49
N SER A 130 2.42 4.16 -5.06
CA SER A 130 3.75 4.05 -5.70
C SER A 130 4.25 2.61 -5.74
N PHE A 131 4.03 1.82 -4.69
CA PHE A 131 4.41 0.42 -4.66
C PHE A 131 3.65 -0.42 -5.70
N VAL A 132 2.31 -0.29 -5.77
CA VAL A 132 1.49 -1.00 -6.77
C VAL A 132 1.96 -0.65 -8.19
N VAL A 133 2.18 0.63 -8.45
CA VAL A 133 2.65 1.13 -9.75
C VAL A 133 4.01 0.55 -10.10
N LYS A 134 4.98 0.59 -9.17
CA LYS A 134 6.31 0.01 -9.37
C LYS A 134 6.24 -1.49 -9.66
N ALA A 135 5.38 -2.23 -8.96
CA ALA A 135 5.20 -3.66 -9.19
C ALA A 135 4.70 -3.93 -10.61
N LEU A 136 3.65 -3.24 -11.05
CA LEU A 136 3.10 -3.38 -12.41
C LEU A 136 4.13 -2.99 -13.48
N MET A 137 4.84 -1.89 -13.30
CA MET A 137 5.89 -1.45 -14.23
C MET A 137 7.06 -2.42 -14.30
N HIS A 138 7.49 -2.99 -13.15
CA HIS A 138 8.52 -4.03 -13.11
C HIS A 138 8.07 -5.29 -13.87
N GLY A 139 6.78 -5.61 -13.78
CA GLY A 139 6.10 -6.61 -14.61
C GLY A 139 6.01 -6.26 -16.10
N GLY A 140 6.48 -5.10 -16.55
CA GLY A 140 6.35 -4.65 -17.94
C GLY A 140 4.93 -4.23 -18.33
N ILE A 141 4.06 -3.93 -17.36
CA ILE A 141 2.74 -3.34 -17.59
C ILE A 141 2.95 -1.83 -17.64
N ASN A 142 2.89 -1.27 -18.86
CA ASN A 142 3.20 0.14 -19.09
C ASN A 142 2.06 1.05 -18.60
N LEU A 143 2.29 1.71 -17.46
CA LEU A 143 1.42 2.75 -16.91
C LEU A 143 2.01 4.13 -17.29
N LEU A 144 1.80 4.55 -18.54
CA LEU A 144 2.45 5.70 -19.19
C LEU A 144 2.39 7.01 -18.37
N GLU A 145 1.35 7.22 -17.58
CA GLU A 145 1.17 8.43 -16.75
C GLU A 145 2.02 8.45 -15.47
N SER A 146 2.56 7.31 -15.02
CA SER A 146 3.26 7.22 -13.74
C SER A 146 4.71 7.71 -13.71
N MET A 147 5.28 8.06 -14.87
CA MET A 147 6.72 8.36 -14.99
C MET A 147 7.12 9.75 -14.45
N LEU A 148 6.14 10.61 -14.15
CA LEU A 148 6.40 12.01 -13.74
C LEU A 148 6.05 12.27 -12.27
N ASP A 149 4.95 11.71 -11.76
CA ASP A 149 4.49 11.93 -10.39
C ASP A 149 3.84 10.66 -9.79
N PRO A 150 3.83 10.51 -8.44
CA PRO A 150 3.10 9.43 -7.79
C PRO A 150 1.60 9.50 -8.09
N MET A 151 1.04 8.44 -8.69
CA MET A 151 -0.39 8.37 -8.96
C MET A 151 -1.22 8.34 -7.67
N SER A 152 -2.32 9.09 -7.70
CA SER A 152 -3.40 9.05 -6.71
C SER A 152 -4.26 7.79 -6.87
N PRO A 153 -5.03 7.41 -5.85
CA PRO A 153 -5.98 6.30 -5.98
C PRO A 153 -7.03 6.51 -7.09
N ASN A 154 -7.39 7.76 -7.40
CA ASN A 154 -8.34 8.06 -8.48
C ASN A 154 -7.74 7.80 -9.87
N GLU A 155 -6.49 8.21 -10.09
CA GLU A 155 -5.79 7.95 -11.36
C GLU A 155 -5.60 6.44 -11.58
N ILE A 156 -5.28 5.68 -10.52
CA ILE A 156 -5.24 4.21 -10.60
C ILE A 156 -6.62 3.63 -10.95
N ASP A 157 -7.70 4.14 -10.36
CA ASP A 157 -9.07 3.69 -10.65
C ASP A 157 -9.44 3.92 -12.12
N GLU A 158 -9.17 5.11 -12.64
CA GLU A 158 -9.44 5.48 -14.03
C GLU A 158 -8.62 4.62 -15.01
N LEU A 159 -7.30 4.50 -14.76
CA LEU A 159 -6.37 3.74 -15.59
C LEU A 159 -6.69 2.24 -15.64
N LEU A 160 -7.10 1.67 -14.50
CA LEU A 160 -7.41 0.24 -14.40
C LEU A 160 -8.88 -0.08 -14.66
N SER A 161 -9.74 0.91 -14.89
CA SER A 161 -11.18 0.70 -15.13
C SER A 161 -11.53 -0.36 -16.19
N PRO A 162 -10.75 -0.60 -17.28
CA PRO A 162 -11.04 -1.67 -18.22
C PRO A 162 -10.90 -3.09 -17.62
N TYR A 163 -10.19 -3.22 -16.50
CA TYR A 163 -9.92 -4.47 -15.80
C TYR A 163 -10.80 -4.64 -14.55
N LEU A 164 -11.82 -3.80 -14.35
CA LEU A 164 -12.68 -3.87 -13.18
C LEU A 164 -13.36 -5.24 -13.09
N TYR A 165 -13.02 -5.99 -12.04
CA TYR A 165 -13.56 -7.33 -11.75
C TYR A 165 -14.66 -7.29 -10.70
N TYR A 166 -14.46 -6.51 -9.63
CA TYR A 166 -15.41 -6.39 -8.53
C TYR A 166 -15.45 -4.97 -7.98
N HIS A 167 -16.64 -4.51 -7.58
CA HIS A 167 -16.83 -3.28 -6.83
C HIS A 167 -17.94 -3.47 -5.80
N GLY A 168 -17.61 -3.34 -4.53
CA GLY A 168 -18.59 -3.51 -3.45
C GLY A 168 -17.93 -3.77 -2.11
N SER A 169 -18.64 -4.51 -1.27
CA SER A 169 -18.24 -4.89 0.08
C SER A 169 -17.03 -5.83 0.10
N LEU A 170 -16.05 -5.56 0.96
CA LEU A 170 -14.97 -6.53 1.24
C LEU A 170 -15.53 -7.83 1.81
N GLN A 171 -16.62 -7.77 2.60
CA GLN A 171 -17.23 -8.98 3.17
C GLN A 171 -17.92 -9.84 2.10
N GLU A 172 -18.64 -9.22 1.17
CA GLU A 172 -19.32 -9.92 0.06
C GLU A 172 -18.35 -10.45 -0.99
N TYR A 173 -17.15 -9.86 -1.10
CA TYR A 173 -16.09 -10.42 -1.94
C TYR A 173 -15.57 -11.78 -1.44
N HIS A 174 -15.76 -12.08 -0.14
CA HIS A 174 -15.29 -13.31 0.50
C HIS A 174 -13.78 -13.57 0.36
N PRO A 175 -12.91 -12.61 0.74
CA PRO A 175 -11.47 -12.81 0.72
C PRO A 175 -11.06 -13.93 1.67
N ALA A 176 -9.93 -14.57 1.37
CA ALA A 176 -9.31 -15.53 2.25
C ALA A 176 -9.05 -14.91 3.64
N PRO A 177 -9.25 -15.69 4.72
CA PRO A 177 -8.95 -15.22 6.06
C PRO A 177 -7.43 -15.00 6.23
N ALA A 178 -7.05 -14.22 7.24
CA ALA A 178 -5.66 -14.16 7.66
C ALA A 178 -5.23 -15.54 8.20
N TYR A 179 -4.38 -16.25 7.46
CA TYR A 179 -3.88 -17.57 7.88
C TYR A 179 -2.82 -17.49 9.00
N ASN A 180 -2.20 -16.33 9.19
CA ASN A 180 -1.15 -16.13 10.18
C ASN A 180 -1.67 -15.29 11.35
N GLU A 181 -2.05 -15.97 12.44
CA GLU A 181 -2.55 -15.33 13.66
C GLU A 181 -1.52 -14.37 14.28
N ALA A 182 -0.22 -14.67 14.19
CA ALA A 182 0.82 -13.80 14.73
C ALA A 182 0.88 -12.43 14.01
N LEU A 183 0.57 -12.37 12.71
CA LEU A 183 0.44 -11.09 11.99
C LEU A 183 -0.76 -10.28 12.48
N VAL A 184 -1.88 -10.94 12.75
CA VAL A 184 -3.10 -10.32 13.27
C VAL A 184 -2.85 -9.78 14.68
N GLU A 185 -2.29 -10.60 15.56
CA GLU A 185 -1.92 -10.22 16.92
C GLU A 185 -0.93 -9.06 16.93
N TYR A 186 0.11 -9.11 16.09
CA TYR A 186 1.08 -8.02 15.96
C TYR A 186 0.41 -6.72 15.52
N PHE A 187 -0.48 -6.77 14.53
CA PHE A 187 -1.19 -5.59 14.04
C PHE A 187 -2.07 -4.92 15.11
N PHE A 188 -2.75 -5.72 15.93
CA PHE A 188 -3.62 -5.23 17.01
C PHE A 188 -2.93 -5.07 18.36
N SER A 189 -1.68 -5.52 18.50
CA SER A 189 -0.86 -5.32 19.68
C SER A 189 -0.82 -3.83 20.04
N ARG A 190 -0.62 -3.52 21.32
CA ARG A 190 -0.41 -2.15 21.79
C ARG A 190 0.96 -2.03 22.45
N VAL A 191 1.59 -0.89 22.24
CA VAL A 191 2.81 -0.50 22.93
C VAL A 191 2.52 0.70 23.82
N SER A 192 3.41 1.02 24.75
CA SER A 192 3.21 2.20 25.59
C SER A 192 3.29 3.48 24.75
N PRO A 193 2.60 4.57 25.11
CA PRO A 193 2.67 5.84 24.38
C PRO A 193 4.10 6.38 24.22
N PHE A 194 4.96 6.13 25.22
CA PHE A 194 6.38 6.47 25.13
C PHE A 194 7.10 5.68 24.03
N GLN A 195 6.88 4.37 23.97
CA GLN A 195 7.44 3.52 22.91
C GLN A 195 6.90 3.90 21.53
N GLU A 196 5.62 4.26 21.40
CA GLU A 196 5.06 4.78 20.15
C GLU A 196 5.78 6.06 19.70
N ALA A 197 6.01 7.00 20.63
CA ALA A 197 6.71 8.24 20.34
C ALA A 197 8.17 8.00 19.91
N VAL A 198 8.87 7.08 20.57
CA VAL A 198 10.23 6.66 20.20
C VAL A 198 10.24 6.03 18.80
N GLN A 199 9.31 5.12 18.51
CA GLN A 199 9.20 4.48 17.19
C GLN A 199 8.89 5.49 16.09
N ALA A 200 7.97 6.43 16.34
CA ALA A 200 7.65 7.50 15.42
C ALA A 200 8.88 8.40 15.17
N ALA A 201 9.58 8.82 16.24
CA ALA A 201 10.79 9.65 16.12
C ALA A 201 11.89 8.93 15.31
N ALA A 202 12.11 7.64 15.55
CA ALA A 202 13.05 6.83 14.80
C ALA A 202 12.64 6.73 13.31
N HIS A 203 11.35 6.49 13.03
CA HIS A 203 10.81 6.40 11.67
C HIS A 203 11.00 7.72 10.90
N PHE A 204 10.65 8.86 11.50
CA PHE A 204 10.84 10.17 10.88
C PHE A 204 12.31 10.55 10.76
N GLY A 205 13.15 10.24 11.74
CA GLY A 205 14.60 10.43 11.65
C GLY A 205 15.20 9.65 10.48
N MET A 206 14.76 8.40 10.27
CA MET A 206 15.16 7.59 9.13
C MET A 206 14.69 8.19 7.80
N LEU A 207 13.43 8.63 7.71
CA LEU A 207 12.90 9.30 6.52
C LEU A 207 13.70 10.57 6.19
N ILE A 208 13.97 11.44 7.17
CA ILE A 208 14.78 12.65 6.98
C ILE A 208 16.19 12.31 6.48
N SER A 209 16.82 11.28 7.06
CA SER A 209 18.13 10.81 6.61
C SER A 209 18.09 10.30 5.15
N ARG A 210 17.03 9.57 4.77
CA ARG A 210 16.83 9.03 3.41
C ARG A 210 16.51 10.14 2.39
N VAL A 211 15.78 11.18 2.77
CA VAL A 211 15.59 12.40 1.96
C VAL A 211 16.94 13.09 1.70
N SER A 212 17.79 13.21 2.72
CA SER A 212 19.12 13.84 2.58
C SER A 212 20.06 13.04 1.67
N ARG A 213 19.99 11.70 1.70
CA ARG A 213 20.73 10.82 0.80
C ARG A 213 20.26 10.97 -0.64
N HIS A 214 18.95 10.96 -0.89
CA HIS A 214 18.41 11.13 -2.24
C HIS A 214 18.87 12.45 -2.90
N ARG A 215 19.02 13.54 -2.13
CA ARG A 215 19.55 14.82 -2.62
C ARG A 215 21.05 14.82 -2.93
N ARG A 216 21.83 13.88 -2.40
CA ARG A 216 23.29 13.77 -2.65
C ARG A 216 23.64 12.95 -3.90
N TYR A 217 22.68 12.22 -4.46
CA TYR A 217 22.87 11.34 -5.62
C TYR A 217 22.01 11.75 -6.84
N LYS A 218 21.46 12.97 -6.82
CA LYS A 218 20.99 13.68 -8.03
C LYS A 218 22.11 14.58 -8.52
#